data_AF-A0A9D2KDX4-F1
#
_entry.id   AF-A0A9D2KDX4-F1
#
_cell.length_a   1.000
_cell.length_b   1.000
_cell.length_c   1.000
_cell.angle_alpha   90.00
_cell.angle_beta   90.00
_cell.angle_gamma   90.00
#
_symmetry.space_group_name_H-M   'P 1'
#
loop_
_entity.id
_entity.type
_entity.pdbx_description
1 polymer ?
#
loop_
_entity_poly.entity_id
_entity_poly.type
_entity_poly.pdbx_seq_one_letter_code
_entity_poly.pdbx_strand_id
1 'polypeptide(L)'
;MNRIVIPETYRPALGGYDLQCAIGYIKHGFQAELERSLRLKRVSAPLFVSADSGLNDDLSGTERPVAFDIPAIGKEGQIVHSLAKWKRLALKKYGFQMHEGLYADMNAVRRDEALDNLHSVYVDQWDWEKIISREDRCTDFLYATVRAIVNAVCNVS
;
A
#
# COMPACT_ATOMS: atom_id res chain seq x y z
N MET A 1 6.39 21.81 -16.67
CA MET A 1 5.01 22.01 -16.17
C MET A 1 4.29 20.70 -16.35
N ASN A 2 3.85 20.10 -15.26
CA ASN A 2 3.08 18.87 -15.32
C ASN A 2 1.65 19.22 -15.74
N ARG A 3 1.14 18.56 -16.77
CA ARG A 3 -0.14 18.90 -17.40
C ARG A 3 -1.12 17.76 -17.19
N ILE A 4 -2.19 18.03 -16.45
CA ILE A 4 -3.33 17.13 -16.39
C ILE A 4 -4.03 17.19 -17.74
N VAL A 5 -4.24 16.03 -18.35
CA VAL A 5 -5.00 15.88 -19.60
C VAL A 5 -6.37 15.32 -19.27
N ILE A 6 -7.40 16.15 -19.38
CA ILE A 6 -8.79 15.70 -19.32
C ILE A 6 -9.31 15.68 -20.77
N PRO A 7 -9.71 14.53 -21.33
CA PRO A 7 -10.29 14.48 -22.66
C PRO A 7 -11.51 15.40 -22.77
N GLU A 8 -11.64 16.15 -23.86
CA GLU A 8 -12.77 17.08 -24.06
C GLU A 8 -14.13 16.36 -24.05
N THR A 9 -14.15 15.07 -24.39
CA THR A 9 -15.32 14.21 -24.42
C THR A 9 -15.56 13.45 -23.12
N TYR A 10 -14.74 13.65 -22.09
CA TYR A 10 -14.90 12.97 -20.80
C TYR A 10 -16.21 13.41 -20.14
N ARG A 11 -17.07 12.44 -19.84
CA ARG A 11 -18.23 12.63 -18.97
C ARG A 11 -18.20 11.56 -17.87
N PRO A 12 -18.41 11.93 -16.59
CA PRO A 12 -18.54 10.96 -15.52
C PRO A 12 -19.63 9.95 -15.85
N ALA A 13 -19.31 8.66 -15.77
CA ALA A 13 -20.27 7.59 -16.02
C ALA A 13 -21.29 7.43 -14.88
N LEU A 14 -20.94 7.87 -13.68
CA LEU A 14 -21.73 7.75 -12.46
C LEU A 14 -21.89 9.12 -11.78
N GLY A 15 -23.02 9.30 -11.08
CA GLY A 15 -23.22 10.45 -10.19
C GLY A 15 -22.36 10.34 -8.93
N GLY A 16 -22.31 11.41 -8.12
CA GLY A 16 -21.41 11.49 -6.96
C GLY A 16 -21.60 10.35 -5.95
N TYR A 17 -22.85 10.02 -5.60
CA TYR A 17 -23.15 8.93 -4.67
C TYR A 17 -22.77 7.55 -5.24
N ASP A 18 -23.24 7.25 -6.47
CA ASP A 18 -22.96 5.96 -7.12
C ASP A 18 -21.47 5.74 -7.38
N LEU A 19 -20.71 6.82 -7.65
CA LEU A 19 -19.27 6.76 -7.77
C LEU A 19 -18.59 6.33 -6.46
N GLN A 20 -19.03 6.85 -5.31
CA GLN A 20 -18.50 6.42 -4.00
C GLN A 20 -18.83 4.95 -3.71
N CYS A 21 -20.05 4.52 -4.05
CA CYS A 21 -20.46 3.12 -3.95
C CYS A 21 -19.57 2.22 -4.83
N ALA A 22 -19.31 2.60 -6.09
CA ALA A 22 -18.45 1.86 -7.00
C ALA A 22 -16.99 1.79 -6.52
N ILE A 23 -16.43 2.88 -5.98
CA ILE A 23 -15.09 2.87 -5.38
C ILE A 23 -15.05 1.90 -4.18
N GLY A 24 -16.05 1.96 -3.31
CA GLY A 24 -16.15 1.07 -2.15
C GLY A 24 -16.25 -0.40 -2.56
N TYR A 25 -17.05 -0.69 -3.59
CA TYR A 25 -17.20 -2.02 -4.15
C TYR A 25 -15.88 -2.62 -4.62
N ILE A 26 -15.14 -1.88 -5.47
CA ILE A 26 -13.85 -2.32 -6.00
C ILE A 26 -12.85 -2.54 -4.86
N LYS A 27 -12.79 -1.60 -3.90
CA LYS A 27 -11.85 -1.70 -2.79
C LYS A 27 -12.11 -2.92 -1.91
N HIS A 28 -13.36 -3.13 -1.49
CA HIS A 28 -13.71 -4.27 -0.65
C HIS A 28 -13.60 -5.61 -1.39
N GLY A 29 -14.03 -5.66 -2.66
CA GLY A 29 -13.95 -6.86 -3.49
C GLY A 29 -12.49 -7.30 -3.69
N PHE A 30 -11.61 -6.37 -4.07
CA PHE A 30 -10.20 -6.69 -4.24
C PHE A 30 -9.51 -7.10 -2.94
N GLN A 31 -9.80 -6.43 -1.82
CA GLN A 31 -9.25 -6.80 -0.51
C GLN A 31 -9.62 -8.24 -0.13
N ALA A 32 -10.89 -8.63 -0.30
CA ALA A 32 -11.36 -9.97 -0.02
C ALA A 32 -10.65 -11.02 -0.90
N GLU A 33 -10.51 -10.73 -2.20
CA GLU A 33 -9.82 -11.62 -3.14
C GLU A 33 -8.31 -11.72 -2.88
N LEU A 34 -7.66 -10.62 -2.49
CA LEU A 34 -6.25 -10.59 -2.14
C LEU A 34 -5.98 -11.40 -0.85
N GLU A 35 -6.81 -11.24 0.18
CA GLU A 35 -6.76 -12.03 1.42
C GLU A 35 -6.82 -13.53 1.14
N ARG A 36 -7.81 -13.94 0.35
CA ARG A 36 -8.05 -15.34 -0.01
C ARG A 36 -6.90 -15.90 -0.85
N SER A 37 -6.47 -15.15 -1.87
CA SER A 37 -5.49 -15.62 -2.86
C SER A 37 -4.09 -15.78 -2.27
N LEU A 38 -3.70 -14.88 -1.36
CA LEU A 38 -2.36 -14.86 -0.78
C LEU A 38 -2.31 -15.32 0.68
N ARG A 39 -3.44 -15.75 1.27
CA ARG A 39 -3.56 -16.11 2.70
C ARG A 39 -3.07 -14.98 3.61
N LEU A 40 -3.59 -13.78 3.35
CA LEU A 40 -3.23 -12.58 4.10
C LEU A 40 -4.30 -12.27 5.16
N LYS A 41 -3.88 -11.57 6.21
CA LYS A 41 -4.78 -10.96 7.20
C LYS A 41 -4.64 -9.45 7.16
N ARG A 42 -5.77 -8.74 7.17
CA ARG A 42 -5.80 -7.29 7.30
C ARG A 42 -5.27 -6.87 8.66
N VAL A 43 -4.31 -5.94 8.70
CA VAL A 43 -3.80 -5.35 9.93
C VAL A 43 -3.85 -3.81 9.84
N SER A 44 -3.96 -3.16 11.00
CA SER A 44 -3.85 -1.69 11.07
C SER A 44 -2.37 -1.27 11.00
N ALA A 45 -2.05 -0.39 10.05
CA ALA A 45 -0.71 0.17 9.88
C ALA A 45 -0.56 1.55 10.55
N PRO A 46 0.67 1.95 10.91
CA PRO A 46 0.96 3.31 11.32
C PRO A 46 0.88 4.27 10.12
N LEU A 47 0.28 5.44 10.33
CA LEU A 47 0.32 6.55 9.37
C LEU A 47 1.68 7.29 9.43
N PHE A 48 2.31 7.27 10.60
CA PHE A 48 3.59 7.92 10.84
C PHE A 48 4.42 7.13 11.83
N VAL A 49 5.73 7.30 11.74
CA VAL A 49 6.72 6.70 12.63
C VAL A 49 7.68 7.77 13.14
N SER A 50 8.37 7.48 14.23
CA SER A 50 9.45 8.37 14.69
C SER A 50 10.58 8.41 13.66
N ALA A 51 11.15 9.58 13.39
CA ALA A 51 12.23 9.75 12.42
C ALA A 51 13.45 8.84 12.73
N ASP A 52 13.72 8.60 14.01
CA ASP A 52 14.82 7.75 14.51
C ASP A 52 14.49 6.24 14.51
N SER A 53 13.28 5.83 14.11
CA SER A 53 12.83 4.43 14.24
C SER A 53 13.51 3.46 13.27
N GLY A 54 14.06 3.97 12.16
CA GLY A 54 14.54 3.16 11.04
C GLY A 54 13.44 2.37 10.31
N LEU A 55 12.16 2.63 10.61
CA LEU A 55 11.02 1.94 10.00
C LEU A 55 10.49 2.62 8.75
N ASN A 56 10.72 3.92 8.59
CA ASN A 56 10.33 4.62 7.38
C ASN A 56 11.21 4.16 6.21
N ASP A 57 10.62 4.16 5.02
CA ASP A 57 11.34 3.85 3.80
C ASP A 57 11.96 5.13 3.23
N ASP A 58 13.19 5.02 2.79
CA ASP A 58 13.97 6.15 2.27
C ASP A 58 13.80 6.28 0.74
N LEU A 59 13.04 5.37 0.11
CA LEU A 59 12.83 5.32 -1.35
C LEU A 59 14.16 5.36 -2.12
N SER A 60 14.41 6.40 -2.93
CA SER A 60 15.69 6.58 -3.65
C SER A 60 16.75 7.31 -2.81
N GLY A 61 16.40 7.74 -1.60
CA GLY A 61 17.24 8.50 -0.68
C GLY A 61 17.22 10.00 -0.93
N THR A 62 16.42 10.48 -1.89
CA THR A 62 16.34 11.91 -2.26
C THR A 62 15.03 12.56 -1.85
N GLU A 63 13.97 11.77 -1.72
CA GLU A 63 12.62 12.21 -1.39
C GLU A 63 12.51 12.55 0.10
N ARG A 64 11.99 13.74 0.41
CA ARG A 64 11.85 14.18 1.80
C ARG A 64 10.52 13.71 2.38
N PRO A 65 10.51 13.03 3.55
CA PRO A 65 9.28 12.72 4.23
C PRO A 65 8.58 14.00 4.74
N VAL A 66 7.28 13.91 4.94
CA VAL A 66 6.54 14.94 5.66
C VAL A 66 6.78 14.73 7.16
N ALA A 67 7.54 15.64 7.77
CA ALA A 67 7.90 15.60 9.18
C ALA A 67 7.06 16.59 10.02
N PHE A 68 6.86 16.27 11.29
CA PHE A 68 6.14 17.11 12.25
C PHE A 68 6.55 16.78 13.69
N ASP A 69 6.42 17.75 14.60
CA ASP A 69 6.70 17.53 16.02
C ASP A 69 5.59 16.76 16.72
N ILE A 70 5.97 15.87 17.63
CA ILE A 70 5.06 15.17 18.56
C ILE A 70 5.41 15.61 19.99
N PRO A 71 4.84 16.73 20.49
CA PRO A 71 5.25 17.33 21.76
C PRO A 71 5.16 16.37 22.96
N ALA A 72 4.14 15.50 22.99
CA ALA A 72 3.90 14.57 24.09
C ALA A 72 5.02 13.55 24.31
N ILE A 73 5.86 13.30 23.30
CA ILE A 73 7.00 12.37 23.39
C ILE A 73 8.34 13.05 23.07
N GLY A 74 8.34 14.36 22.81
CA GLY A 74 9.53 15.12 22.47
C GLY A 74 10.29 14.58 21.25
N LYS A 75 9.56 14.05 20.25
CA LYS A 75 10.15 13.46 19.03
C LYS A 75 9.56 14.07 17.76
N GLU A 76 10.32 13.98 16.68
CA GLU A 76 9.85 14.23 15.31
C GLU A 76 9.20 12.96 14.74
N GLY A 77 7.95 13.08 14.31
CA GLY A 77 7.25 12.08 13.52
C GLY A 77 7.38 12.34 12.04
N GLN A 78 7.34 11.28 11.24
CA GLN A 78 7.36 11.33 9.78
C GLN A 78 6.21 10.49 9.22
N ILE A 79 5.45 11.05 8.29
CA ILE A 79 4.47 10.28 7.50
C ILE A 79 5.23 9.21 6.73
N VAL A 80 4.70 7.99 6.75
CA VAL A 80 5.35 6.86 6.07
C VAL A 80 5.31 7.03 4.56
N HIS A 81 6.41 6.72 3.88
CA HIS A 81 6.45 6.62 2.40
C HIS A 81 6.00 5.24 1.91
N SER A 82 6.34 4.21 2.67
CA SER A 82 5.93 2.82 2.50
C SER A 82 6.02 2.11 3.85
N LEU A 83 5.41 0.92 3.98
CA LEU A 83 5.54 0.08 5.17
C LEU A 83 6.52 -1.06 4.98
N ALA A 84 7.40 -1.02 3.97
CA ALA A 84 8.27 -2.15 3.61
C ALA A 84 9.02 -2.76 4.80
N LYS A 85 9.73 -1.93 5.58
CA LYS A 85 10.46 -2.38 6.78
C LYS A 85 9.50 -2.77 7.92
N TRP A 86 8.41 -2.03 8.09
CA TRP A 86 7.40 -2.27 9.12
C TRP A 86 6.68 -3.61 8.97
N LYS A 87 6.26 -3.99 7.75
CA LYS A 87 5.51 -5.23 7.51
C LYS A 87 6.29 -6.46 7.99
N ARG A 88 7.60 -6.50 7.72
CA ARG A 88 8.46 -7.61 8.17
C ARG A 88 8.59 -7.66 9.69
N LEU A 89 8.69 -6.51 10.36
CA LEU A 89 8.65 -6.43 11.81
C LEU A 89 7.30 -6.91 12.36
N ALA A 90 6.19 -6.50 11.74
CA ALA A 90 4.84 -6.83 12.15
C ALA A 90 4.55 -8.34 12.02
N LEU A 91 4.97 -8.98 10.92
CA LEU A 91 4.85 -10.43 10.74
C LEU A 91 5.47 -11.20 11.91
N LYS A 92 6.68 -10.82 12.33
CA LYS A 92 7.37 -11.43 13.47
C LYS A 92 6.66 -11.12 14.79
N LYS A 93 6.29 -9.85 15.01
CA LYS A 93 5.66 -9.39 16.26
C LYS A 93 4.32 -10.06 16.51
N TYR A 94 3.55 -10.30 15.46
CA TYR A 94 2.21 -10.91 15.55
C TYR A 94 2.21 -12.43 15.39
N GLY A 95 3.37 -13.05 15.15
CA GLY A 95 3.51 -14.51 15.12
C GLY A 95 2.85 -15.17 13.90
N PHE A 96 2.90 -14.54 12.73
CA PHE A 96 2.45 -15.16 11.48
C PHE A 96 3.26 -16.42 11.17
N GLN A 97 2.60 -17.41 10.57
CA GLN A 97 3.21 -18.70 10.24
C GLN A 97 3.71 -18.77 8.79
N MET A 98 4.41 -19.85 8.46
CA MET A 98 4.92 -20.11 7.11
C MET A 98 3.78 -20.05 6.07
N HIS A 99 4.00 -19.31 4.99
CA HIS A 99 3.02 -19.03 3.94
C HIS A 99 1.77 -18.26 4.38
N GLU A 100 1.77 -17.66 5.56
CA GLU A 100 0.80 -16.64 5.93
C GLU A 100 1.40 -15.25 5.78
N GLY A 101 0.55 -14.24 5.71
CA GLY A 101 1.01 -12.87 5.57
C GLY A 101 -0.01 -11.86 6.06
N LEU A 102 0.36 -10.60 5.92
CA LEU A 102 -0.49 -9.48 6.23
C LEU A 102 -0.63 -8.56 5.03
N TYR A 103 -1.70 -7.78 5.01
CA TYR A 103 -1.75 -6.54 4.25
C TYR A 103 -2.30 -5.43 5.12
N ALA A 104 -1.97 -4.20 4.76
CA ALA A 104 -2.53 -3.01 5.37
C ALA A 104 -2.96 -2.02 4.28
N ASP A 105 -4.01 -1.28 4.59
CA ASP A 105 -4.39 -0.08 3.82
C ASP A 105 -3.38 1.00 4.19
N MET A 106 -2.39 1.21 3.31
CA MET A 106 -1.32 2.17 3.50
C MET A 106 -1.71 3.48 2.84
N ASN A 107 -1.51 4.60 3.55
CA ASN A 107 -1.66 5.94 3.01
C ASN A 107 -0.37 6.72 3.25
N ALA A 108 0.09 7.41 2.21
CA ALA A 108 1.33 8.18 2.22
C ALA A 108 1.13 9.55 1.55
N VAL A 109 2.05 10.46 1.85
CA VAL A 109 2.14 11.79 1.23
C VAL A 109 3.52 11.95 0.58
N ARG A 110 3.58 11.81 -0.75
CA ARG A 110 4.80 11.96 -1.55
C ARG A 110 4.93 13.38 -2.06
N ARG A 111 5.43 14.26 -1.18
CA ARG A 111 5.53 15.70 -1.45
C ARG A 111 6.43 16.10 -2.62
N ASP A 112 7.40 15.25 -2.97
CA ASP A 112 8.40 15.52 -4.00
C ASP A 112 8.06 14.78 -5.32
N GLU A 113 6.85 14.22 -5.45
CA GLU A 113 6.39 13.45 -6.62
C GLU A 113 6.18 14.32 -7.88
N ALA A 114 6.56 13.79 -9.05
CA ALA A 114 6.28 14.42 -10.33
C ALA A 114 4.86 14.08 -10.79
N LEU A 115 3.91 14.98 -10.52
CA LEU A 115 2.48 14.74 -10.77
C LEU A 115 2.12 14.60 -12.25
N ASP A 116 1.16 13.75 -12.58
CA ASP A 116 0.50 13.69 -13.88
C ASP A 116 -0.86 12.97 -13.74
N ASN A 117 -1.44 12.46 -14.82
CA ASN A 117 -2.70 11.72 -14.78
C ASN A 117 -2.64 10.41 -13.98
N LEU A 118 -1.45 9.85 -13.73
CA LEU A 118 -1.21 8.61 -13.00
C LEU A 118 -0.55 8.85 -11.63
N HIS A 119 0.17 9.96 -11.46
CA HIS A 119 0.95 10.27 -10.26
C HIS A 119 0.28 11.34 -9.40
N SER A 120 0.02 11.00 -8.13
CA SER A 120 -0.63 11.85 -7.12
C SER A 120 0.29 12.03 -5.90
N VAL A 121 0.22 13.21 -5.26
CA VAL A 121 0.90 13.46 -3.97
C VAL A 121 0.35 12.52 -2.89
N TYR A 122 -0.94 12.22 -2.95
CA TYR A 122 -1.58 11.23 -2.08
C TYR A 122 -1.48 9.86 -2.72
N VAL A 123 -0.93 8.90 -1.98
CA VAL A 123 -0.76 7.52 -2.42
C VAL A 123 -1.50 6.61 -1.45
N ASP A 124 -2.37 5.75 -1.97
CA ASP A 124 -2.93 4.62 -1.24
C ASP A 124 -2.48 3.28 -1.86
N GLN A 125 -2.24 2.29 -1.02
CA GLN A 125 -1.78 0.96 -1.45
C GLN A 125 -2.33 -0.13 -0.54
N TRP A 126 -2.60 -1.30 -1.13
CA TRP A 126 -2.68 -2.55 -0.38
C TRP A 126 -1.26 -3.06 -0.15
N ASP A 127 -0.63 -2.56 0.91
CA ASP A 127 0.76 -2.86 1.21
C ASP A 127 0.84 -4.22 1.95
N TRP A 128 1.40 -5.24 1.32
CA TRP A 128 1.34 -6.62 1.79
C TRP A 128 2.70 -7.30 1.90
N GLU A 129 2.81 -8.29 2.78
CA GLU A 129 4.02 -9.12 2.95
C GLU A 129 3.61 -10.53 3.38
N LYS A 130 4.33 -11.56 2.91
CA LYS A 130 4.06 -12.98 3.21
C LYS A 130 5.35 -13.67 3.64
N ILE A 131 5.26 -14.55 4.63
CA ILE A 131 6.38 -15.40 5.05
C ILE A 131 6.55 -16.51 4.02
N ILE A 132 7.76 -16.67 3.50
CA ILE A 132 8.11 -17.71 2.53
C ILE A 132 9.29 -18.53 3.05
N SER A 133 9.39 -19.77 2.57
CA SER A 133 10.50 -20.66 2.88
C SER A 133 11.77 -20.24 2.14
N ARG A 134 12.89 -20.93 2.37
CA ARG A 134 14.11 -20.67 1.60
C ARG A 134 13.98 -21.26 0.19
N GLU A 135 13.25 -22.35 0.08
CA GLU A 135 12.97 -23.12 -1.13
C GLU A 135 12.05 -22.35 -2.09
N ASP A 136 11.14 -21.53 -1.54
CA ASP A 136 10.26 -20.63 -2.30
C ASP A 136 11.02 -19.48 -2.98
N ARG A 137 12.32 -19.30 -2.74
CA ARG A 137 13.12 -18.19 -3.30
C ARG A 137 13.55 -18.47 -4.73
N CYS A 138 12.57 -18.73 -5.59
CA CYS A 138 12.75 -19.04 -6.99
C CYS A 138 11.78 -18.24 -7.86
N THR A 139 12.09 -18.12 -9.15
CA THR A 139 11.24 -17.42 -10.12
C THR A 139 9.87 -18.06 -10.26
N ASP A 140 9.77 -19.38 -10.10
CA ASP A 140 8.50 -20.10 -10.25
C ASP A 140 7.50 -19.71 -9.16
N PHE A 141 7.96 -19.58 -7.91
CA PHE A 141 7.13 -19.12 -6.80
C PHE A 141 6.76 -17.63 -6.96
N LEU A 142 7.68 -16.79 -7.44
CA LEU A 142 7.40 -15.40 -7.77
C LEU A 142 6.29 -15.31 -8.82
N TYR A 143 6.41 -16.04 -9.93
CA TYR A 143 5.39 -16.07 -10.98
C TYR A 143 4.06 -16.62 -10.49
N ALA A 144 4.07 -17.65 -9.64
CA ALA A 144 2.85 -18.18 -9.03
C ALA A 144 2.16 -17.11 -8.15
N THR A 145 2.93 -16.36 -7.37
CA THR A 145 2.43 -15.28 -6.52
C THR A 145 1.83 -14.14 -7.35
N VAL A 146 2.53 -13.71 -8.41
CA VAL A 146 2.02 -12.68 -9.33
C VAL A 146 0.74 -13.14 -10.03
N ARG A 147 0.68 -14.39 -10.51
CA ARG A 147 -0.55 -14.96 -11.09
C ARG A 147 -1.71 -14.96 -10.09
N ALA A 148 -1.46 -15.27 -8.82
CA ALA A 148 -2.50 -15.20 -7.79
C ALA A 148 -3.03 -13.77 -7.60
N ILE A 149 -2.16 -12.75 -7.66
CA ILE A 149 -2.57 -11.33 -7.60
C ILE A 149 -3.39 -10.95 -8.83
N VAL A 150 -2.96 -11.32 -10.03
CA VAL A 150 -3.70 -11.03 -11.27
C VAL A 150 -5.09 -11.69 -11.23
N ASN A 151 -5.17 -12.94 -10.77
CA ASN A 151 -6.45 -13.62 -10.59
C ASN A 151 -7.34 -12.88 -9.57
N ALA A 152 -6.77 -12.40 -8.46
CA ALA A 152 -7.52 -11.61 -7.49
C ALA A 152 -8.12 -10.33 -8.11
N VAL A 153 -7.39 -9.65 -9.01
CA VAL A 153 -7.92 -8.50 -9.77
C VAL A 153 -9.07 -8.93 -10.69
N CYS A 154 -8.91 -10.03 -11.43
CA CYS A 154 -9.93 -10.50 -12.38
C CYS A 154 -11.19 -11.05 -11.72
N ASN A 155 -11.09 -11.51 -10.47
CA ASN A 155 -12.19 -12.09 -9.71
C ASN A 155 -13.04 -11.05 -8.96
N VAL A 156 -12.65 -9.77 -8.99
CA VAL A 156 -13.52 -8.69 -8.49
C VAL A 156 -14.71 -8.57 -9.44
N SER A 157 -15.73 -9.38 -9.18
CA SER A 157 -17.04 -9.31 -9.82
C SER A 157 -17.95 -8.40 -9.03
#